data_AF-A0A950A336-F1
#
_entry.id   AF-A0A950A336-F1
#
_cell.length_a   1.000
_cell.length_b   1.000
_cell.length_c   1.000
_cell.angle_alpha   90.00
_cell.angle_beta   90.00
_cell.angle_gamma   90.00
#
_symmetry.space_group_name_H-M   'P 1'
#
loop_
_entity.id
_entity.type
_entity.pdbx_description
1 polymer ?
#
loop_
_entity_poly.entity_id
_entity_poly.type
_entity_poly.pdbx_seq_one_letter_code
_entity_poly.pdbx_strand_id
1 'polypeptide(L)'
;MPCLSRHGKPVREHELQDAINILNASCPHLVVYLDAGAADALSARDAARYLRASGVDKIEGFFLNATHFDWTSREIRYGNQISTLTGGKHFVINTGENGQGPLRPRDIVHAGNEVLCNPPGRGLGPLPTANTGFRNVDMFAWTSNPGESGGSCVAGAPPTGEYWPAYAAMLVQNANFSVH
;
A
#
# COMPACT_ATOMS: atom_id res chain seq x y z
N MET A 1 -7.03 4.65 11.49
CA MET A 1 -8.19 3.78 11.85
C MET A 1 -9.43 4.59 12.27
N PRO A 2 -9.99 5.45 11.39
CA PRO A 2 -11.10 6.33 11.77
C PRO A 2 -12.42 5.59 12.05
N CYS A 3 -12.62 4.39 11.50
CA CYS A 3 -13.82 3.58 11.68
C CYS A 3 -13.91 2.86 13.03
N LEU A 4 -12.82 2.78 13.80
CA LEU A 4 -12.81 2.14 15.12
C LEU A 4 -13.15 3.13 16.24
N SER A 5 -13.87 2.64 17.24
CA SER A 5 -14.17 3.39 18.46
C SER A 5 -12.90 3.75 19.24
N ARG A 6 -13.03 4.63 20.25
CA ARG A 6 -11.91 4.95 21.15
C ARG A 6 -11.33 3.71 21.85
N HIS A 7 -12.15 2.69 22.11
CA HIS A 7 -11.71 1.42 22.67
C HIS A 7 -11.18 0.45 21.60
N GLY A 8 -11.73 0.47 20.39
CA GLY A 8 -11.31 -0.46 19.33
C GLY A 8 -9.92 -0.16 18.77
N LYS A 9 -9.49 1.11 18.75
CA LYS A 9 -8.16 1.48 18.23
C LYS A 9 -7.02 0.84 19.03
N PRO A 10 -6.94 0.97 20.37
CA PRO A 10 -5.91 0.27 21.14
C PRO A 10 -5.98 -1.25 21.00
N VAL A 11 -7.18 -1.84 20.94
CA VAL A 11 -7.32 -3.30 20.72
C VAL A 11 -6.65 -3.71 19.42
N ARG A 12 -6.92 -2.98 18.32
CA ARG A 12 -6.31 -3.27 17.02
C ARG A 12 -4.79 -3.07 17.03
N GLU A 13 -4.30 -2.02 17.68
CA GLU A 13 -2.86 -1.77 17.84
C GLU A 13 -2.18 -2.91 18.62
N HIS A 14 -2.82 -3.42 19.68
CA HIS A 14 -2.35 -4.57 20.45
C HIS A 14 -2.35 -5.87 19.64
N GLU A 15 -3.40 -6.16 18.86
CA GLU A 15 -3.43 -7.34 17.98
C GLU A 15 -2.25 -7.36 16.99
N LEU A 16 -1.91 -6.19 16.43
CA LEU A 16 -0.77 -6.06 15.51
C LEU A 16 0.57 -6.25 16.24
N GLN A 17 0.71 -5.71 17.46
CA GLN A 17 1.89 -5.96 18.28
C GLN A 17 2.06 -7.45 18.60
N ASP A 18 0.98 -8.14 18.95
CA ASP A 18 1.00 -9.56 19.30
C ASP A 18 1.41 -10.40 18.08
N ALA A 19 0.87 -10.11 16.90
CA ALA A 19 1.28 -10.77 15.66
C ALA A 19 2.78 -10.58 15.39
N ILE A 20 3.30 -9.35 15.53
CA ILE A 20 4.73 -9.06 15.38
C ILE A 20 5.57 -9.85 16.39
N ASN A 21 5.16 -9.87 17.67
CA ASN A 21 5.89 -10.59 18.71
C ASN A 21 5.95 -12.10 18.42
N ILE A 22 4.84 -12.69 17.99
CA ILE A 22 4.76 -14.13 17.63
C ILE A 22 5.66 -14.44 16.44
N LEU A 23 5.59 -13.63 15.38
CA LEU A 23 6.39 -13.80 14.16
C LEU A 23 7.89 -13.69 14.46
N ASN A 24 8.31 -12.66 15.21
CA ASN A 24 9.72 -12.49 15.60
C ASN A 24 10.23 -13.63 16.48
N ALA A 25 9.41 -14.14 17.40
CA ALA A 25 9.81 -15.24 18.29
C ALA A 25 9.92 -16.58 17.55
N SER A 26 9.10 -16.80 16.52
CA SER A 26 8.95 -18.10 15.86
C SER A 26 9.77 -18.21 14.56
N CYS A 27 10.11 -17.08 13.93
CA CYS A 27 10.72 -17.05 12.61
C CYS A 27 11.91 -16.08 12.58
N PRO A 28 13.12 -16.50 13.01
CA PRO A 28 14.28 -15.60 13.19
C PRO A 28 14.83 -14.98 11.90
N HIS A 29 14.41 -15.47 10.73
CA HIS A 29 14.81 -14.96 9.43
C HIS A 29 13.69 -14.23 8.68
N LEU A 30 12.55 -14.01 9.33
CA LEU A 30 11.42 -13.33 8.71
C LEU A 30 11.66 -11.81 8.70
N VAL A 31 11.47 -11.21 7.52
CA VAL A 31 11.46 -9.75 7.35
C VAL A 31 10.00 -9.30 7.32
N VAL A 32 9.63 -8.40 8.22
CA VAL A 32 8.25 -7.97 8.41
C VAL A 32 8.09 -6.48 8.07
N TYR A 33 7.08 -6.18 7.26
CA TYR A 33 6.63 -4.83 6.97
C TYR A 33 5.15 -4.71 7.33
N LEU A 34 4.81 -3.70 8.12
CA LEU A 34 3.42 -3.42 8.51
C LEU A 34 2.74 -2.43 7.55
N ASP A 35 1.46 -2.62 7.23
CA ASP A 35 0.73 -1.73 6.31
C ASP A 35 0.64 -0.31 6.88
N ALA A 36 0.94 0.68 6.03
CA ALA A 36 0.84 2.09 6.38
C ALA A 36 -0.10 2.88 5.45
N GLY A 37 -0.89 2.19 4.63
CA GLY A 37 -1.80 2.81 3.65
C GLY A 37 -1.05 3.37 2.43
N ALA A 38 -1.43 4.57 1.99
CA ALA A 38 -0.87 5.24 0.83
C ALA A 38 -0.78 6.76 1.05
N ALA A 39 -0.05 7.45 0.17
CA ALA A 39 0.23 8.88 0.25
C ALA A 39 -1.01 9.76 0.17
N ASP A 40 -2.12 9.26 -0.39
CA ASP A 40 -3.40 9.96 -0.45
C ASP A 40 -4.41 9.51 0.61
N ALA A 41 -4.02 8.66 1.58
CA ALA A 41 -4.91 8.15 2.62
C ALA A 41 -4.80 8.94 3.95
N LEU A 42 -3.76 8.69 4.74
CA LEU A 42 -3.52 9.35 6.04
C LEU A 42 -2.35 10.32 5.97
N SER A 43 -2.32 11.32 6.86
CA SER A 43 -1.11 12.11 7.05
C SER A 43 0.06 11.22 7.49
N ALA A 44 1.29 11.53 7.06
CA ALA A 44 2.48 10.76 7.45
C ALA A 44 2.65 10.74 8.99
N ARG A 45 2.21 11.81 9.67
CA ARG A 45 2.22 11.89 11.14
C ARG A 45 1.28 10.88 11.78
N ASP A 46 0.05 10.75 11.26
CA ASP A 46 -0.91 9.79 11.77
C ASP A 46 -0.50 8.35 11.47
N ALA A 47 -0.02 8.09 10.25
CA ALA A 47 0.52 6.78 9.87
C ALA A 47 1.69 6.37 10.80
N ALA A 48 2.68 7.26 10.98
CA ALA A 48 3.80 6.99 11.88
C ALA A 48 3.36 6.78 13.34
N ARG A 49 2.33 7.50 13.82
CA ARG A 49 1.77 7.25 15.15
C ARG A 49 1.20 5.84 15.26
N TYR A 50 0.39 5.40 14.29
CA TYR A 50 -0.21 4.07 14.30
C TYR A 50 0.84 2.96 14.18
N LEU A 51 1.85 3.15 13.33
CA LEU A 51 2.96 2.21 13.18
C LEU A 51 3.74 2.04 14.49
N ARG A 52 4.10 3.15 15.17
CA ARG A 52 4.76 3.07 16.49
C ARG A 52 3.89 2.41 17.53
N ALA A 53 2.60 2.76 17.57
CA ALA A 53 1.65 2.14 18.48
C ALA A 53 1.44 0.65 18.18
N SER A 54 1.75 0.18 16.97
CA SER A 54 1.59 -1.22 16.56
C SER A 54 2.90 -2.01 16.61
N GLY A 55 4.02 -1.41 17.04
CA GLY A 55 5.29 -2.13 17.23
C GLY A 55 6.25 -2.13 16.03
N VAL A 56 6.17 -1.14 15.13
CA VAL A 56 7.08 -1.03 13.97
C VAL A 56 8.57 -0.97 14.35
N ASP A 57 8.88 -0.55 15.58
CA ASP A 57 10.22 -0.52 16.14
C ASP A 57 10.90 -1.89 16.18
N LYS A 58 10.10 -2.97 16.28
CA LYS A 58 10.56 -4.36 16.37
C LYS A 58 10.68 -5.09 15.02
N ILE A 59 10.39 -4.42 13.92
CA ILE A 59 10.40 -4.99 12.56
C ILE A 59 11.18 -4.10 11.59
N GLU A 60 11.32 -4.55 10.34
CA GLU A 60 12.12 -3.88 9.31
C GLU A 60 11.51 -2.51 8.95
N GLY A 61 10.20 -2.48 8.79
CA GLY A 61 9.49 -1.22 8.62
C GLY A 61 8.05 -1.39 8.20
N PHE A 62 7.67 -0.71 7.12
CA PHE A 62 6.28 -0.62 6.69
C PHE A 62 6.13 -0.79 5.18
N PHE A 63 4.93 -1.08 4.71
CA PHE A 63 4.64 -1.13 3.28
C PHE A 63 3.53 -0.16 2.90
N LEU A 64 3.55 0.26 1.65
CA LEU A 64 2.68 1.30 1.12
C LEU A 64 1.96 0.84 -0.15
N ASN A 65 0.85 1.51 -0.44
CA ASN A 65 0.11 1.44 -1.70
C ASN A 65 -0.60 0.09 -1.97
N ALA A 66 -0.91 -0.66 -0.91
CA ALA A 66 -1.47 -2.01 -0.97
C ALA A 66 -2.70 -2.15 -1.88
N THR A 67 -3.65 -1.22 -1.71
CA THR A 67 -4.95 -1.20 -2.41
C THR A 67 -5.12 0.04 -3.29
N HIS A 68 -4.06 0.83 -3.43
CA HIS A 68 -4.07 2.16 -4.00
C HIS A 68 -3.26 2.18 -5.31
N PHE A 69 -3.49 3.21 -6.11
CA PHE A 69 -2.85 3.38 -7.41
C PHE A 69 -1.94 4.61 -7.45
N ASP A 70 -1.56 5.19 -6.30
CA ASP A 70 -0.83 6.46 -6.29
C ASP A 70 0.58 6.32 -6.90
N TRP A 71 1.07 7.44 -7.43
CA TRP A 71 2.35 7.51 -8.14
C TRP A 71 3.50 7.07 -7.24
N THR A 72 4.41 6.27 -7.79
CA THR A 72 5.57 5.77 -7.04
C THR A 72 6.40 6.91 -6.42
N SER A 73 6.58 8.06 -7.09
CA SER A 73 7.30 9.18 -6.45
C SER A 73 6.56 9.81 -5.26
N ARG A 74 5.22 9.77 -5.26
CA ARG A 74 4.42 10.26 -4.12
C ARG A 74 4.56 9.33 -2.94
N GLU A 75 4.49 8.03 -3.17
CA GLU A 75 4.74 7.00 -2.16
C GLU A 75 6.16 7.08 -1.60
N ILE A 76 7.17 7.31 -2.44
CA ILE A 76 8.55 7.52 -1.97
C ILE A 76 8.65 8.74 -1.06
N ARG A 77 8.05 9.88 -1.44
CA ARG A 77 8.06 11.09 -0.60
C ARG A 77 7.32 10.87 0.71
N TYR A 78 6.16 10.24 0.66
CA TYR A 78 5.34 9.92 1.82
C TYR A 78 6.04 8.95 2.78
N GLY A 79 6.57 7.86 2.26
CA GLY A 79 7.33 6.88 3.03
C GLY A 79 8.57 7.49 3.67
N ASN A 80 9.29 8.39 3.00
CA ASN A 80 10.43 9.08 3.63
C ASN A 80 10.01 9.96 4.83
N GLN A 81 8.82 10.58 4.77
CA GLN A 81 8.27 11.32 5.92
C GLN A 81 7.93 10.38 7.07
N ILE A 82 7.28 9.23 6.79
CA ILE A 82 6.98 8.22 7.81
C ILE A 82 8.27 7.67 8.40
N SER A 83 9.23 7.27 7.56
CA SER A 83 10.55 6.76 7.94
C SER A 83 11.25 7.71 8.93
N THR A 84 11.28 9.01 8.63
CA THR A 84 11.84 10.02 9.54
C THR A 84 11.14 10.00 10.91
N LEU A 85 9.81 9.87 10.93
CA LEU A 85 9.01 9.87 12.15
C LEU A 85 9.03 8.53 12.90
N THR A 86 9.49 7.44 12.28
CA THR A 86 9.60 6.11 12.89
C THR A 86 11.04 5.71 13.21
N GLY A 87 11.98 6.65 13.15
CA GLY A 87 13.39 6.41 13.52
C GLY A 87 14.23 5.83 12.38
N GLY A 88 13.87 6.14 11.12
CA GLY A 88 14.58 5.69 9.93
C GLY A 88 14.16 4.31 9.43
N LYS A 89 12.96 3.83 9.78
CA LYS A 89 12.46 2.54 9.28
C LYS A 89 12.35 2.55 7.77
N HIS A 90 12.71 1.44 7.15
CA HIS A 90 12.65 1.28 5.70
C HIS A 90 11.23 0.93 5.26
N PHE A 91 11.00 0.91 3.95
CA PHE A 91 9.69 0.57 3.43
C PHE A 91 9.67 -0.06 2.04
N VAL A 92 8.58 -0.78 1.77
CA VAL A 92 8.26 -1.40 0.47
C VAL A 92 7.08 -0.66 -0.16
N ILE A 93 7.06 -0.53 -1.48
CA ILE A 93 5.96 0.11 -2.20
C ILE A 93 5.33 -0.90 -3.17
N ASN A 94 4.01 -1.09 -3.06
CA ASN A 94 3.27 -1.80 -4.10
C ASN A 94 3.21 -0.94 -5.37
N THR A 95 3.70 -1.51 -6.45
CA THR A 95 3.81 -0.89 -7.79
C THR A 95 3.04 -1.69 -8.84
N GLY A 96 2.27 -2.69 -8.42
CA GLY A 96 1.59 -3.62 -9.32
C GLY A 96 0.70 -2.93 -10.36
N GLU A 97 0.03 -1.84 -9.99
CA GLU A 97 -1.03 -1.25 -10.81
C GLU A 97 -0.95 0.28 -10.90
N ASN A 98 0.14 0.89 -10.44
CA ASN A 98 0.27 2.35 -10.30
C ASN A 98 1.01 3.06 -11.45
N GLY A 99 1.26 2.39 -12.58
CA GLY A 99 2.02 2.97 -13.70
C GLY A 99 1.36 4.20 -14.33
N GLN A 100 0.04 4.32 -14.18
CA GLN A 100 -0.73 5.49 -14.65
C GLN A 100 -1.18 6.40 -13.50
N GLY A 101 -0.76 6.13 -12.27
CA GLY A 101 -1.16 6.86 -11.06
C GLY A 101 -2.60 6.58 -10.62
N PRO A 102 -3.18 7.46 -9.78
CA PRO A 102 -4.54 7.29 -9.26
C PRO A 102 -5.59 7.86 -10.22
N LEU A 103 -6.74 7.18 -10.35
CA LEU A 103 -7.91 7.75 -11.03
C LEU A 103 -8.69 8.61 -10.03
N ARG A 104 -8.66 9.94 -10.19
CA ARG A 104 -9.35 10.85 -9.28
C ARG A 104 -10.82 11.04 -9.65
N PRO A 105 -11.77 10.82 -8.72
CA PRO A 105 -13.17 11.13 -8.97
C PRO A 105 -13.37 12.66 -9.05
N ARG A 106 -14.46 13.08 -9.71
CA ARG A 106 -14.80 14.52 -9.83
C ARG A 106 -15.14 15.14 -8.47
N ASP A 107 -15.81 14.39 -7.62
CA ASP A 107 -16.21 14.81 -6.28
C ASP A 107 -15.40 14.04 -5.23
N ILE A 108 -14.21 14.56 -4.92
CA ILE A 108 -13.29 13.94 -3.97
C ILE A 108 -13.81 13.97 -2.52
N VAL A 109 -14.76 14.86 -2.21
CA VAL A 109 -15.31 15.00 -0.85
C VAL A 109 -16.20 13.80 -0.52
N HIS A 110 -16.98 13.35 -1.51
CA HIS A 110 -17.94 12.27 -1.31
C HIS A 110 -17.45 10.91 -1.81
N ALA A 111 -16.58 10.89 -2.83
CA ALA A 111 -16.11 9.67 -3.46
C ALA A 111 -14.69 9.25 -3.04
N GLY A 112 -14.00 10.05 -2.21
CA GLY A 112 -12.64 9.79 -1.77
C GLY A 112 -11.57 10.35 -2.72
N ASN A 113 -10.30 10.15 -2.36
CA ASN A 113 -9.17 10.75 -3.06
C ASN A 113 -8.86 10.07 -4.41
N GLU A 114 -9.25 8.80 -4.56
CA GLU A 114 -9.16 8.05 -5.81
C GLU A 114 -10.24 6.96 -5.92
N VAL A 115 -10.46 6.47 -7.14
CA VAL A 115 -11.31 5.31 -7.42
C VAL A 115 -10.51 4.03 -7.15
N LEU A 116 -10.82 3.36 -6.05
CA LEU A 116 -10.07 2.19 -5.59
C LEU A 116 -10.55 0.86 -6.19
N CYS A 117 -11.83 0.75 -6.54
CA CYS A 117 -12.40 -0.50 -7.00
C CYS A 117 -12.46 -0.54 -8.54
N ASN A 118 -11.62 -1.40 -9.13
CA ASN A 118 -11.50 -1.63 -10.58
C ASN A 118 -11.46 -0.33 -11.42
N PRO A 119 -10.62 0.66 -11.09
CA PRO A 119 -10.51 1.88 -11.87
C PRO A 119 -10.05 1.60 -13.31
N PRO A 120 -10.77 2.11 -14.33
CA PRO A 120 -10.30 2.00 -15.71
C PRO A 120 -9.04 2.84 -15.96
N GLY A 121 -8.30 2.45 -16.99
CA GLY A 121 -7.14 3.21 -17.47
C GLY A 121 -5.94 3.19 -16.51
N ARG A 122 -5.94 2.32 -15.49
CA ARG A 122 -4.73 2.03 -14.72
C ARG A 122 -3.79 1.15 -15.55
N GLY A 123 -2.56 1.01 -15.09
CA GLY A 123 -1.52 0.28 -15.81
C GLY A 123 -0.47 -0.29 -14.87
N LEU A 124 0.20 -1.36 -15.30
CA LEU A 124 1.31 -1.92 -14.52
C LEU A 124 2.37 -0.84 -14.26
N GLY A 125 2.80 -0.74 -13.01
CA GLY A 125 3.86 0.17 -12.59
C GLY A 125 5.25 -0.48 -12.60
N PRO A 126 6.27 0.18 -12.03
CA PRO A 126 7.64 -0.33 -11.96
C PRO A 126 7.74 -1.82 -11.61
N LEU A 127 8.65 -2.54 -12.26
CA LEU A 127 8.82 -3.97 -12.03
C LEU A 127 9.36 -4.25 -10.61
N PRO A 128 9.05 -5.42 -10.03
CA PRO A 128 9.57 -5.78 -8.73
C PRO A 128 11.10 -5.78 -8.69
N THR A 129 11.70 -5.04 -7.76
CA THR A 129 13.15 -4.92 -7.61
C THR A 129 13.54 -4.43 -6.22
N ALA A 130 14.64 -4.96 -5.69
CA ALA A 130 15.31 -4.43 -4.50
C ALA A 130 16.34 -3.32 -4.83
N ASN A 131 16.72 -3.18 -6.10
CA ASN A 131 17.60 -2.11 -6.56
C ASN A 131 16.78 -0.87 -6.93
N THR A 132 16.15 -0.25 -5.93
CA THR A 132 15.23 0.87 -6.14
C THR A 132 15.95 2.19 -6.44
N GLY A 133 17.21 2.31 -6.01
CA GLY A 133 17.98 3.57 -6.06
C GLY A 133 17.59 4.59 -4.97
N PHE A 134 16.66 4.23 -4.07
CA PHE A 134 16.20 5.11 -2.99
C PHE A 134 16.56 4.53 -1.63
N ARG A 135 17.31 5.28 -0.83
CA ARG A 135 17.96 4.82 0.41
C ARG A 135 17.06 4.04 1.38
N ASN A 136 15.83 4.50 1.58
CA ASN A 136 14.90 3.92 2.56
C ASN A 136 13.84 3.02 1.92
N VAL A 137 13.91 2.80 0.60
CA VAL A 137 12.95 1.97 -0.14
C VAL A 137 13.62 0.64 -0.44
N ASP A 138 13.26 -0.39 0.33
CA ASP A 138 13.89 -1.70 0.19
C ASP A 138 13.46 -2.41 -1.08
N MET A 139 12.22 -2.21 -1.50
CA MET A 139 11.67 -2.91 -2.66
C MET A 139 10.52 -2.15 -3.32
N PHE A 140 10.51 -2.13 -4.65
CA PHE A 140 9.28 -2.07 -5.41
C PHE A 140 8.74 -3.49 -5.53
N ALA A 141 7.51 -3.72 -5.11
CA ALA A 141 6.89 -5.04 -5.10
C ALA A 141 5.56 -5.00 -5.85
N TRP A 142 5.13 -6.14 -6.37
CA TRP A 142 3.75 -6.36 -6.77
C TRP A 142 3.13 -7.24 -5.69
N THR A 143 2.49 -6.61 -4.70
CA THR A 143 1.97 -7.31 -3.51
C THR A 143 0.57 -7.85 -3.74
N SER A 144 -0.17 -7.27 -4.69
CA SER A 144 -1.35 -7.86 -5.31
C SER A 144 -0.94 -8.57 -6.60
N ASN A 145 -1.74 -9.54 -7.06
CA ASN A 145 -1.61 -10.08 -8.40
C ASN A 145 -2.34 -9.14 -9.38
N PRO A 146 -1.63 -8.38 -10.24
CA PRO A 146 -2.30 -7.46 -11.16
C PRO A 146 -3.28 -8.23 -12.06
N GLY A 147 -4.53 -7.77 -12.09
CA GLY A 147 -5.62 -8.47 -12.77
C GLY A 147 -6.64 -9.13 -11.84
N GLU A 148 -6.37 -9.24 -10.54
CA GLU A 148 -7.42 -9.57 -9.57
C GLU A 148 -8.42 -8.43 -9.45
N SER A 149 -9.72 -8.77 -9.40
CA SER A 149 -10.78 -7.77 -9.24
C SER A 149 -10.77 -7.17 -7.84
N GLY A 150 -10.95 -5.85 -7.75
CA GLY A 150 -11.25 -5.15 -6.50
C GLY A 150 -12.67 -5.42 -5.97
N GLY A 151 -13.55 -6.00 -6.79
CA GLY A 151 -14.94 -6.33 -6.46
C GLY A 151 -15.94 -5.96 -7.56
N SER A 152 -17.21 -6.34 -7.38
CA SER A 152 -18.27 -6.10 -8.37
C SER A 152 -18.81 -4.65 -8.39
N CYS A 153 -17.89 -3.68 -8.46
CA CYS A 153 -18.17 -2.24 -8.45
C CYS A 153 -18.39 -1.62 -9.84
N VAL A 154 -18.01 -2.33 -10.90
CA VAL A 154 -18.29 -1.95 -12.29
C VAL A 154 -19.00 -3.09 -13.00
N ALA A 155 -19.77 -2.78 -14.04
CA ALA A 155 -20.51 -3.78 -14.79
C ALA A 155 -19.57 -4.84 -15.36
N GLY A 156 -19.87 -6.12 -15.07
CA GLY A 156 -19.06 -7.26 -15.52
C GLY A 156 -17.82 -7.56 -14.68
N ALA A 157 -17.55 -6.80 -13.61
CA ALA A 157 -16.44 -7.11 -12.71
C ALA A 157 -16.74 -8.33 -11.82
N PRO A 158 -15.83 -9.32 -11.76
CA PRO A 158 -15.90 -10.44 -10.82
C PRO A 158 -15.88 -9.99 -9.35
N PRO A 159 -16.25 -10.87 -8.41
CA PRO A 159 -16.00 -10.70 -6.98
C PRO A 159 -14.54 -10.36 -6.64
N THR A 160 -14.32 -9.78 -5.47
CA THR A 160 -12.98 -9.38 -5.01
C THR A 160 -12.02 -10.57 -4.96
N GLY A 161 -10.81 -10.39 -5.49
CA GLY A 161 -9.75 -11.40 -5.53
C GLY A 161 -9.89 -12.43 -6.65
N GLU A 162 -10.99 -12.42 -7.43
CA GLU A 162 -11.09 -13.29 -8.60
C GLU A 162 -10.28 -12.70 -9.76
N TYR A 163 -9.50 -13.55 -10.42
CA TYR A 163 -8.68 -13.15 -11.57
C TYR A 163 -9.57 -12.76 -12.75
N TRP A 164 -9.36 -11.55 -13.26
CA TRP A 164 -10.14 -10.97 -14.34
C TRP A 164 -9.25 -10.69 -15.56
N PRO A 165 -9.20 -11.61 -16.55
CA PRO A 165 -8.28 -11.50 -17.68
C PRO A 165 -8.41 -10.20 -18.48
N ALA A 166 -9.62 -9.65 -18.60
CA ALA A 166 -9.84 -8.39 -19.31
C ALA A 166 -9.20 -7.19 -18.58
N TYR A 167 -9.25 -7.19 -17.25
CA TYR A 167 -8.61 -6.15 -16.44
C TYR A 167 -7.08 -6.29 -16.48
N ALA A 168 -6.56 -7.52 -16.36
CA ALA A 168 -5.13 -7.79 -16.55
C ALA A 168 -4.62 -7.30 -17.91
N ALA A 169 -5.35 -7.59 -18.99
CA ALA A 169 -5.01 -7.12 -20.33
C ALA A 169 -4.97 -5.60 -20.44
N MET A 170 -5.93 -4.90 -19.82
CA MET A 170 -5.94 -3.43 -19.75
C MET A 170 -4.70 -2.90 -19.00
N LEU A 171 -4.36 -3.50 -17.86
CA LEU A 171 -3.19 -3.08 -17.08
C LEU A 171 -1.89 -3.21 -17.88
N VAL A 172 -1.74 -4.30 -18.64
CA VAL A 172 -0.59 -4.53 -19.53
C VAL A 172 -0.55 -3.50 -20.67
N GLN A 173 -1.70 -3.25 -21.31
CA GLN A 173 -1.79 -2.28 -22.42
C GLN A 173 -1.40 -0.85 -21.99
N ASN A 174 -1.68 -0.50 -20.74
CA ASN A 174 -1.39 0.81 -20.17
C ASN A 174 -0.11 0.82 -19.31
N ALA A 175 0.74 -0.20 -19.39
CA ALA A 175 1.90 -0.31 -18.51
C ALA A 175 2.87 0.88 -18.68
N ASN A 176 3.41 1.36 -17.56
CA ASN A 176 4.46 2.37 -17.53
C ASN A 176 5.38 2.08 -16.34
N PHE A 177 6.58 1.60 -16.65
CA PHE A 177 7.54 1.12 -15.67
C PHE A 177 8.43 2.24 -15.09
N SER A 178 8.21 3.49 -15.46
CA SER A 178 9.01 4.62 -14.99
C SER A 178 8.54 5.13 -13.63
N VAL A 179 9.47 5.61 -12.81
CA VAL A 179 9.16 6.30 -11.56
C VAL A 179 8.94 7.79 -11.86
N HIS A 180 7.67 8.23 -11.86
CA HIS A 180 7.26 9.64 -12.00
C HIS A 180 6.92 10.26 -10.65
#